data_AF-A0A2R7MGU9-F1
#
_entry.id   AF-A0A2R7MGU9-F1
#
_cell.length_a   1.000
_cell.length_b   1.000
_cell.length_c   1.000
_cell.angle_alpha   90.00
_cell.angle_beta   90.00
_cell.angle_gamma   90.00
#
_symmetry.space_group_name_H-M   'P 1'
#
loop_
_entity.id
_entity.type
_entity.pdbx_description
1 polymer ?
#
loop_
_entity_poly.entity_id
_entity_poly.type
_entity_poly.pdbx_seq_one_letter_code
_entity_poly.pdbx_strand_id
1 'polypeptide(L)' 'MGIFGNAFSGWHLLLILAVVVLLFGAAKLPALAKSVGQSVRILRSETKDAEAAADQPPATTPDHGSETGRAGSTTSQT' A
#
# COMPACT_ATOMS: atom_id res chain seq x y z
N MET A 1 37.96 14.62 12.27
CA MET A 1 37.34 15.90 11.91
C MET A 1 36.41 15.62 10.73
N GLY A 2 35.12 15.47 11.03
CA GLY A 2 34.22 14.57 10.31
C GLY A 2 33.60 15.13 9.02
N ILE A 3 33.69 14.34 7.97
CA ILE A 3 32.84 14.39 6.76
C ILE A 3 31.40 13.86 7.01
N PHE A 4 31.16 13.24 8.17
CA PHE A 4 29.89 12.59 8.50
C PHE A 4 28.80 13.55 9.03
N GLY A 5 29.15 14.76 9.46
CA GLY A 5 28.18 15.75 9.97
C GLY A 5 27.36 16.45 8.87
N ASN A 6 27.90 16.54 7.65
CA ASN A 6 27.26 17.24 6.52
C ASN A 6 26.63 16.29 5.48
N ALA A 7 26.93 14.99 5.51
CA ALA A 7 26.41 14.02 4.55
C ALA A 7 24.89 13.81 4.66
N PHE A 8 24.31 14.04 5.84
CA PHE A 8 22.86 14.03 6.08
C PHE A 8 22.22 15.41 6.13
N SER A 9 22.98 16.48 5.81
CA SER A 9 22.37 17.79 5.58
C SER A 9 21.49 17.65 4.35
N GLY A 10 20.17 17.83 4.50
CA GLY A 10 19.16 17.57 3.47
C GLY A 10 19.44 18.22 2.10
N TRP A 11 20.38 19.16 2.05
CA TRP A 11 20.97 19.69 0.84
C TRP A 11 21.57 18.63 -0.09
N HIS A 12 22.29 17.63 0.44
CA HIS A 12 22.87 16.55 -0.38
C HIS A 12 21.77 15.66 -0.98
N LEU A 13 20.73 15.36 -0.20
CA LEU A 13 19.61 14.55 -0.66
C LEU A 13 18.84 15.25 -1.80
N LEU A 14 18.65 16.57 -1.69
CA LEU A 14 18.11 17.39 -2.78
C LEU A 14 18.99 17.36 -4.03
N LEU A 15 20.32 17.41 -3.88
CA LEU A 15 21.27 17.38 -4.99
C LEU A 15 21.22 16.03 -5.73
N ILE A 16 21.20 14.92 -4.99
CA ILE A 16 21.07 13.57 -5.54
C ILE A 16 19.71 13.42 -6.23
N LEU A 17 18.62 13.88 -5.59
CA LEU A 17 17.30 13.87 -6.19
C LEU A 17 17.27 14.68 -7.50
N ALA A 18 17.90 15.85 -7.53
CA ALA A 18 18.00 16.68 -8.72
C ALA A 18 18.72 15.96 -9.87
N VAL A 19 19.83 15.26 -9.60
CA VAL A 19 20.54 14.45 -10.60
C VAL A 19 19.66 13.32 -11.11
N VAL A 20 18.96 12.59 -10.23
CA VAL A 20 18.06 11.51 -10.65
C VAL A 20 16.88 12.04 -11.47
N VAL A 21 16.30 13.20 -11.10
CA VAL A 21 15.26 13.88 -11.90
C VAL A 21 15.79 14.28 -13.27
N LEU A 22 17.05 14.72 -13.37
CA LEU A 22 17.64 15.10 -14.66
C LEU A 22 17.87 13.89 -15.58
N LEU A 23 18.27 12.74 -15.02
CA LEU A 23 18.49 11.50 -15.76
C LEU A 23 17.18 10.79 -16.16
N PHE A 24 16.23 10.68 -15.22
CA PHE A 24 14.99 9.94 -15.42
C PHE A 24 13.84 10.83 -15.92
N GLY A 25 13.91 12.14 -15.69
CA GLY A 25 12.85 13.11 -15.97
C GLY A 25 11.85 13.27 -14.82
N ALA A 26 11.28 14.48 -14.71
CA ALA A 26 10.33 14.85 -13.66
C ALA A 26 9.05 14.00 -13.62
N ALA A 27 8.65 13.40 -14.74
CA ALA A 27 7.44 12.56 -14.82
C ALA A 27 7.68 11.08 -14.44
N LYS A 28 8.92 10.57 -14.58
CA LYS A 28 9.20 9.13 -14.40
C LYS A 28 9.47 8.76 -12.95
N LEU A 29 10.13 9.62 -12.19
CA LEU A 29 10.31 9.43 -10.75
C LEU A 29 8.99 9.25 -9.97
N PRO A 30 7.99 10.15 -10.08
CA PRO A 30 6.73 9.99 -9.37
C PRO A 30 5.89 8.82 -9.89
N ALA A 31 6.00 8.49 -11.18
CA ALA A 31 5.32 7.32 -11.75
C ALA A 31 5.86 6.00 -11.17
N LEU A 32 7.19 5.86 -11.10
CA LEU A 32 7.85 4.70 -10.49
C LEU A 32 7.59 4.62 -8.98
N ALA A 33 7.63 5.76 -8.29
CA ALA A 33 7.28 5.83 -6.87
C ALA A 33 5.82 5.41 -6.61
N LYS A 34 4.88 5.82 -7.47
CA LYS A 34 3.48 5.39 -7.38
C LYS A 34 3.32 3.88 -7.57
N SER A 35 3.94 3.29 -8.59
CA SER A 35 3.80 1.84 -8.86
C SER A 35 4.40 0.99 -7.75
N VAL A 36 5.60 1.33 -7.27
CA VAL A 36 6.26 0.63 -6.14
C VAL A 36 5.49 0.85 -4.84
N GLY A 37 5.00 2.07 -4.60
CA GLY A 37 4.22 2.42 -3.41
C GLY A 37 2.92 1.62 -3.29
N GLN A 38 2.25 1.32 -4.41
CA GLN A 38 1.07 0.46 -4.40
C GLN A 38 1.43 -0.98 -3.97
N SER A 39 2.47 -1.59 -4.53
CA SER A 39 2.90 -2.94 -4.14
C SER A 39 3.29 -3.03 -2.66
N VAL A 40 4.01 -2.02 -2.14
CA VAL A 40 4.38 -1.96 -0.72
C VAL A 40 3.16 -1.75 0.18
N ARG A 41 2.16 -0.96 -0.25
CA ARG A 41 0.94 -0.73 0.52
C ARG A 41 0.12 -2.00 0.69
N ILE A 42 -0.07 -2.79 -0.37
CA ILE A 42 -0.75 -4.08 -0.27
C ILE A 42 -0.04 -4.96 0.75
N LEU A 43 1.28 -5.12 0.63
CA LEU A 43 2.06 -5.95 1.57
C LEU A 43 1.99 -5.45 3.01
N ARG A 44 2.07 -4.12 3.22
CA ARG A 44 1.96 -3.50 4.55
C ARG A 44 0.57 -3.66 5.16
N SER A 45 -0.49 -3.63 4.36
CA SER A 45 -1.86 -3.88 4.82
C SER A 45 -1.99 -5.31 5.33
N GLU A 46 -1.70 -6.30 4.48
CA GLU A 46 -1.76 -7.72 4.85
C GLU A 46 -0.89 -8.03 6.10
N THR A 47 0.30 -7.42 6.19
CA THR A 47 1.18 -7.61 7.36
C THR A 47 0.61 -6.98 8.63
N LYS A 48 -0.03 -5.81 8.53
CA LYS A 48 -0.70 -5.16 9.68
C LYS A 48 -1.91 -5.94 10.15
N ASP A 49 -2.70 -6.48 9.22
CA ASP A 49 -3.85 -7.30 9.54
C ASP A 49 -3.42 -8.60 10.25
N ALA A 50 -2.29 -9.19 9.83
CA ALA A 50 -1.69 -10.33 10.51
C ALA A 50 -1.15 -9.99 11.91
N GLU A 51 -0.52 -8.82 12.09
CA GLU A 51 -0.04 -8.34 13.40
C GLU A 51 -1.23 -8.02 14.34
N ALA A 52 -2.30 -7.43 13.82
CA ALA A 52 -3.52 -7.14 14.56
C ALA A 52 -4.34 -8.38 14.91
N ALA A 53 -4.23 -9.47 14.13
CA ALA A 53 -4.84 -10.76 14.43
C ALA A 53 -4.08 -11.54 15.53
N ALA A 54 -2.80 -11.25 15.75
CA ALA A 54 -2.00 -11.89 16.79
C ALA A 54 -2.25 -11.29 18.19
N ASP A 55 -2.75 -10.05 18.28
CA ASP A 55 -2.95 -9.32 19.55
C ASP A 55 -4.43 -9.21 19.99
N GLN A 56 -5.38 -9.67 19.17
CA GLN A 56 -6.81 -9.62 19.51
C GLN A 56 -7.36 -11.00 19.93
N PRO A 57 -8.01 -11.13 21.10
CA PRO A 57 -8.83 -12.32 21.40
C PRO A 57 -9.94 -12.44 20.36
N PRO A 58 -10.37 -13.67 20.00
CA PRO A 58 -11.25 -13.92 18.86
C PRO A 58 -12.58 -13.17 19.03
N ALA A 59 -12.71 -12.02 18.36
CA ALA A 59 -13.95 -11.28 18.29
C ALA A 59 -14.84 -11.98 17.27
N THR A 60 -15.93 -12.54 17.78
CA THR A 60 -17.04 -13.12 17.07
C THR A 60 -17.44 -12.28 15.86
N THR A 61 -17.36 -12.88 14.67
CA THR A 61 -17.99 -12.39 13.44
C THR A 61 -19.42 -11.91 13.74
N PRO A 62 -19.78 -10.64 13.48
CA PRO A 62 -21.16 -10.25 13.35
C PRO A 62 -21.71 -10.98 12.13
N ASP A 63 -22.57 -11.95 12.42
CA ASP A 63 -23.56 -12.47 11.50
C ASP A 63 -24.26 -11.29 10.79
N HIS A 64 -23.91 -11.12 9.52
CA HIS A 64 -24.67 -10.35 8.56
C HIS A 64 -24.89 -11.22 7.33
N GLY A 65 -25.58 -12.34 7.55
CA GLY A 65 -26.15 -13.17 6.50
C GLY A 65 -27.64 -13.36 6.75
N SER A 66 -28.38 -12.25 6.89
CA SER A 66 -29.82 -12.26 7.01
C SER A 66 -30.47 -13.12 5.92
N GLU A 67 -31.07 -14.20 6.37
CA GLU A 67 -32.20 -14.86 5.77
C GLU A 67 -33.26 -13.82 5.39
N THR A 68 -33.46 -13.56 4.09
CA THR A 68 -34.74 -13.08 3.48
C THR A 68 -34.57 -13.05 1.96
N GLY A 69 -35.20 -13.98 1.24
CA GLY A 69 -35.29 -13.81 -0.22
C GLY A 69 -35.60 -15.03 -1.09
N ARG A 70 -36.60 -15.83 -0.71
CA ARG A 70 -37.61 -16.40 -1.62
C ARG A 70 -37.15 -16.76 -3.05
N ALA A 71 -37.06 -18.08 -3.28
CA ALA A 71 -37.68 -18.77 -4.42
C ALA A 71 -37.80 -17.97 -5.73
N GLY A 72 -36.79 -18.11 -6.59
CA GLY A 72 -36.81 -17.74 -8.00
C GLY A 72 -36.40 -18.94 -8.85
N SER A 73 -37.26 -19.95 -8.89
CA SER A 73 -37.30 -20.97 -9.95
C SER A 73 -37.34 -20.32 -11.35
N THR A 74 -36.84 -21.05 -12.36
CA THR A 74 -36.88 -20.82 -13.84
C THR A 74 -35.48 -20.52 -14.36
N THR A 75 -34.65 -21.46 -14.85
CA THR A 75 -34.90 -22.52 -15.85
C THR A 75 -35.92 -22.09 -16.89
N SER A 76 -35.45 -21.45 -17.97
CA SER A 76 -36.07 -21.30 -19.30
C SER A 76 -36.05 -19.84 -19.80
N GLN A 77 -35.06 -19.51 -20.62
CA GLN A 77 -35.07 -18.46 -21.64
C GLN A 77 -33.76 -18.62 -22.41
N THR A 78 -33.65 -18.81 -23.73
CA THR A 78 -34.50 -19.13 -24.88
C THR A 78 -33.50 -19.53 -25.95
#